data_AF-A0A399SM45-F1
#
_entry.id   AF-A0A399SM45-F1
#
_cell.length_a   1.000
_cell.length_b   1.000
_cell.length_c   1.000
_cell.angle_alpha   90.00
_cell.angle_beta   90.00
_cell.angle_gamma   90.00
#
_symmetry.space_group_name_H-M   'P 1'
#
loop_
_entity.id
_entity.type
_entity.pdbx_description
1 polymer ?
#
loop_
_entity_poly.entity_id
_entity_poly.type
_entity_poly.pdbx_seq_one_letter_code
_entity_poly.pdbx_strand_id
1 'polypeptide(L)'
;GRVTGIHTGIAASVNPNSGGNDPTMTAVSGVYTAMWNTYLNDDLKFTSNSAFTDLNDQAFRHWDFRHTDPTGAQKGLDANGNVALYTAGDLAATMSLNVDLKVFSANGYYDFVTPFYQTMLDLKAMPLLDADVRKNLSAGFYPSGHMVYLDGGSRTALKADLARLYDAATTDHQAVARIRM
;
A
#
# COMPACT_ATOMS: atom_id res chain seq x y z
N GLY A 1 6.60 -13.76 -12.00
CA GLY A 1 6.41 -15.16 -11.59
C GLY A 1 5.15 -15.20 -10.76
N ARG A 2 4.25 -16.14 -11.01
CA ARG A 2 3.05 -16.30 -10.17
C ARG A 2 3.44 -17.16 -8.97
N VAL A 3 3.32 -16.63 -7.76
CA VAL A 3 3.44 -17.44 -6.54
C VAL A 3 2.05 -18.00 -6.27
N THR A 4 1.88 -19.30 -6.47
CA THR A 4 0.64 -20.01 -6.09
C THR A 4 0.90 -20.74 -4.78
N GLY A 5 0.14 -20.42 -3.73
CA GLY A 5 0.12 -21.23 -2.53
C GLY A 5 -0.58 -22.56 -2.84
N ILE A 6 0.19 -23.61 -3.11
CA ILE A 6 -0.34 -24.98 -3.26
C ILE A 6 0.00 -25.71 -1.95
N HIS A 7 -1.01 -25.94 -1.10
CA HIS A 7 -0.96 -26.82 0.07
C HIS A 7 0.20 -26.62 1.07
N THR A 8 0.11 -25.61 1.96
CA THR A 8 0.96 -25.55 3.17
C THR A 8 0.19 -25.42 4.49
N GLY A 9 -1.13 -25.60 4.48
CA GLY A 9 -1.95 -25.54 5.69
C GLY A 9 -1.71 -26.74 6.63
N ILE A 10 -0.65 -26.69 7.44
CA ILE A 10 -0.48 -27.47 8.67
C ILE A 10 -0.34 -26.47 9.84
N ALA A 11 -1.21 -25.48 9.93
CA ALA A 11 -1.25 -24.54 11.05
C ALA A 11 -2.69 -24.43 11.56
N ALA A 12 -2.89 -24.76 12.84
CA ALA A 12 -4.19 -24.71 13.50
C ALA A 12 -4.67 -23.27 13.79
N SER A 13 -3.79 -22.28 13.64
CA SER A 13 -4.11 -20.85 13.75
C SER A 13 -3.25 -20.05 12.76
N VAL A 14 -3.92 -19.35 11.83
CA VAL A 14 -3.30 -18.37 10.93
C VAL A 14 -3.78 -17.01 11.42
N ASN A 15 -2.86 -16.12 11.82
CA ASN A 15 -3.20 -14.73 12.08
C ASN A 15 -3.14 -13.96 10.74
N PRO A 16 -4.29 -13.59 10.14
CA PRO A 16 -4.30 -12.86 8.88
C PRO A 16 -3.60 -11.49 8.99
N ASN A 17 -3.56 -10.89 10.19
CA ASN A 17 -2.94 -9.60 10.43
C ASN A 17 -1.42 -9.67 10.64
N SER A 18 -0.79 -10.85 10.57
CA SER A 18 0.66 -10.96 10.81
C SER A 18 1.50 -10.55 9.60
N GLY A 19 0.90 -10.30 8.43
CA GLY A 19 1.59 -9.96 7.17
C GLY A 19 2.43 -11.09 6.55
N GLY A 20 3.00 -11.97 7.37
CA GLY A 20 3.86 -13.10 6.96
C GLY A 20 3.11 -14.32 6.40
N ASN A 21 1.78 -14.33 6.43
CA ASN A 21 0.96 -15.44 5.91
C ASN A 21 0.51 -15.24 4.45
N ASP A 22 0.90 -14.14 3.79
CA ASP A 22 0.76 -14.04 2.33
C ASP A 22 1.80 -14.98 1.67
N PRO A 23 1.37 -15.98 0.87
CA PRO A 23 2.29 -16.89 0.17
C PRO A 23 3.34 -16.15 -0.66
N THR A 24 3.00 -14.95 -1.14
CA THR A 24 3.89 -14.04 -1.86
C THR A 24 5.05 -13.60 -1.00
N MET A 25 4.80 -13.11 0.23
CA MET A 25 5.86 -12.64 1.14
C MET A 25 6.83 -13.78 1.49
N THR A 26 6.32 -14.95 1.81
CA THR A 26 7.15 -16.15 2.09
C THR A 26 8.03 -16.53 0.90
N ALA A 27 7.53 -16.43 -0.32
CA ALA A 27 8.28 -16.83 -1.51
C ALA A 27 9.33 -15.81 -1.98
N VAL A 28 9.20 -14.54 -1.57
CA VAL A 28 10.01 -13.44 -2.13
C VAL A 28 11.00 -12.82 -1.17
N SER A 29 10.75 -12.81 0.16
CA SER A 29 11.62 -12.10 1.11
C SER A 29 13.08 -12.53 1.03
N GLY A 30 13.35 -13.84 0.92
CA GLY A 30 14.73 -14.34 0.79
C GLY A 30 15.44 -13.86 -0.48
N VAL A 31 14.72 -13.84 -1.62
CA VAL A 31 15.28 -13.39 -2.91
C VAL A 31 15.51 -11.88 -2.89
N TYR A 32 14.57 -11.09 -2.37
CA TYR A 32 14.74 -9.64 -2.24
C TYR A 32 15.88 -9.27 -1.30
N THR A 33 16.00 -9.93 -0.15
CA THR A 33 17.11 -9.70 0.79
C THR A 33 18.45 -10.03 0.16
N ALA A 34 18.55 -11.14 -0.58
CA ALA A 34 19.79 -11.48 -1.30
C ALA A 34 20.13 -10.42 -2.38
N MET A 35 19.16 -10.07 -3.22
CA MET A 35 19.35 -9.05 -4.28
C MET A 35 19.72 -7.68 -3.72
N TRP A 36 19.11 -7.27 -2.61
CA TRP A 36 19.41 -6.02 -1.94
C TRP A 36 20.84 -5.99 -1.40
N ASN A 37 21.30 -7.08 -0.78
CA ASN A 37 22.67 -7.20 -0.32
C ASN A 37 23.67 -7.15 -1.49
N THR A 38 23.39 -7.83 -2.61
CA THR A 38 24.20 -7.72 -3.82
C THR A 38 24.25 -6.28 -4.32
N TYR A 39 23.10 -5.61 -4.45
CA TYR A 39 23.04 -4.22 -4.92
C TYR A 39 23.83 -3.25 -4.03
N LEU A 40 23.69 -3.37 -2.70
CA LEU A 40 24.45 -2.54 -1.76
C LEU A 40 25.96 -2.75 -1.87
N ASN A 41 26.41 -4.00 -1.81
CA ASN A 41 27.84 -4.31 -1.74
C ASN A 41 28.53 -4.18 -3.11
N ASP A 42 27.88 -4.64 -4.17
CA ASP A 42 28.53 -4.80 -5.48
C ASP A 42 28.29 -3.60 -6.39
N ASP A 43 27.12 -2.97 -6.36
CA ASP A 43 26.83 -1.83 -7.23
C ASP A 43 27.08 -0.50 -6.51
N LEU A 44 26.50 -0.33 -5.33
CA LEU A 44 26.64 0.91 -4.55
C LEU A 44 27.93 0.99 -3.72
N LYS A 45 28.65 -0.14 -3.59
CA LYS A 45 29.87 -0.26 -2.76
C LYS A 45 29.68 0.22 -1.32
N PHE A 46 28.47 0.06 -0.79
CA PHE A 46 28.12 0.38 0.58
C PHE A 46 28.29 -0.84 1.48
N THR A 47 29.11 -0.70 2.51
CA THR A 47 29.32 -1.73 3.54
C THR A 47 28.95 -1.20 4.92
N SER A 48 28.28 -2.01 5.73
CA SER A 48 27.99 -1.70 7.14
C SER A 48 28.46 -2.85 8.03
N ASN A 49 28.84 -2.53 9.27
CA ASN A 49 29.11 -3.53 10.31
C ASN A 49 27.82 -4.15 10.88
N SER A 50 26.67 -3.53 10.64
CA SER A 50 25.37 -4.05 11.06
C SER A 50 24.78 -4.99 10.00
N ALA A 51 24.22 -6.12 10.42
CA ALA A 51 23.42 -6.95 9.54
C ALA A 51 22.18 -6.18 9.03
N PHE A 52 21.82 -6.38 7.77
CA PHE A 52 20.54 -5.91 7.24
C PHE A 52 19.40 -6.79 7.79
N THR A 53 18.32 -6.15 8.24
CA THR A 53 17.10 -6.81 8.69
C THR A 53 15.95 -6.25 7.86
N ASP A 54 15.31 -7.11 7.08
CA ASP A 54 14.24 -6.76 6.15
C ASP A 54 12.93 -6.40 6.87
N LEU A 55 12.55 -7.19 7.89
CA LEU A 55 11.40 -6.93 8.76
C LEU A 55 11.81 -7.15 10.22
N ASN A 56 11.57 -6.15 11.07
CA ASN A 56 11.98 -6.19 12.47
C ASN A 56 10.77 -6.16 13.42
N ASP A 57 10.41 -7.34 13.93
CA ASP A 57 9.27 -7.52 14.85
C ASP A 57 9.46 -6.80 16.20
N GLN A 58 10.69 -6.56 16.63
CA GLN A 58 10.94 -5.77 17.86
C GLN A 58 10.64 -4.30 17.61
N ALA A 59 11.10 -3.76 16.48
CA ALA A 59 10.76 -2.39 16.09
C ALA A 59 9.24 -2.23 15.91
N PHE A 60 8.58 -3.20 15.26
CA PHE A 60 7.12 -3.19 15.09
C PHE A 60 6.37 -3.20 16.42
N ARG A 61 6.79 -4.03 17.39
CA ARG A 61 6.17 -4.09 18.73
C ARG A 61 6.23 -2.79 19.51
N HIS A 62 7.23 -1.96 19.24
CA HIS A 62 7.44 -0.68 19.91
C HIS A 62 7.08 0.51 19.03
N TRP A 63 6.49 0.27 17.85
CA TRP A 63 6.07 1.33 16.96
C TRP A 63 4.89 2.10 17.55
N ASP A 64 4.99 3.42 17.54
CA ASP A 64 3.91 4.29 17.96
C ASP A 64 2.94 4.52 16.80
N PHE A 65 1.77 3.87 16.87
CA PHE A 65 0.72 3.98 15.85
C PHE A 65 -0.19 5.21 16.06
N ARG A 66 0.06 6.05 17.07
CA ARG A 66 -0.71 7.28 17.27
C ARG A 66 -0.47 8.25 16.12
N HIS A 67 -1.56 8.87 15.68
CA HIS A 67 -1.55 9.88 14.64
C HIS A 67 -2.66 10.89 14.91
N THR A 68 -2.30 12.17 14.87
CA THR A 68 -3.27 13.27 14.95
C THR A 68 -3.54 13.71 13.51
N ASP A 69 -4.76 13.48 13.05
CA ASP A 69 -5.14 13.84 11.68
C ASP A 69 -5.28 15.37 11.51
N PRO A 70 -5.54 15.88 10.29
CA PRO A 70 -5.68 17.32 10.05
C PRO A 70 -6.87 17.98 10.78
N THR A 71 -7.77 17.21 11.41
CA THR A 71 -8.83 17.73 12.29
C THR A 71 -8.33 17.98 13.71
N GLY A 72 -7.09 17.61 14.03
CA GLY A 72 -6.49 17.77 15.35
C GLY A 72 -6.84 16.66 16.33
N ALA A 73 -7.29 15.49 15.86
CA ALA A 73 -7.71 14.39 16.73
C ALA A 73 -7.11 13.03 16.31
N GLN A 74 -6.91 12.14 17.29
CA GLN A 74 -6.69 10.71 17.06
C GLN A 74 -8.01 10.07 16.62
N LYS A 75 -8.03 9.42 15.45
CA LYS A 75 -9.24 8.78 14.89
C LYS A 75 -9.15 7.26 14.78
N GLY A 76 -7.96 6.72 14.51
CA GLY A 76 -7.80 5.29 14.25
C GLY A 76 -7.92 4.47 15.52
N LEU A 77 -8.88 3.54 15.53
CA LEU A 77 -9.08 2.54 16.57
C LEU A 77 -9.24 1.16 15.93
N ASP A 78 -8.63 0.14 16.53
CA ASP A 78 -8.88 -1.25 16.16
C ASP A 78 -10.21 -1.77 16.73
N ALA A 79 -10.57 -3.02 16.41
CA ALA A 79 -11.80 -3.64 16.89
C ALA A 79 -11.90 -3.77 18.43
N ASN A 80 -10.78 -3.63 19.15
CA ASN A 80 -10.71 -3.69 20.61
C ASN A 80 -10.62 -2.30 21.24
N GLY A 81 -10.68 -1.23 20.44
CA GLY A 81 -10.57 0.15 20.90
C GLY A 81 -9.14 0.61 21.19
N ASN A 82 -8.12 -0.15 20.78
CA ASN A 82 -6.73 0.31 20.86
C ASN A 82 -6.45 1.32 19.74
N VAL A 83 -5.51 2.23 19.98
CA VAL A 83 -5.05 3.14 18.93
C VAL A 83 -4.50 2.37 17.74
N ALA A 84 -5.06 2.64 16.57
CA ALA A 84 -4.56 2.19 15.28
C ALA A 84 -4.15 3.40 14.43
N LEU A 85 -3.23 3.18 13.50
CA LEU A 85 -2.88 4.20 12.52
C LEU A 85 -4.06 4.38 11.55
N TYR A 86 -4.50 5.63 11.36
CA TYR A 86 -5.55 5.98 10.42
C TYR A 86 -5.10 7.20 9.63
N THR A 87 -4.93 7.04 8.32
CA THR A 87 -4.43 8.09 7.42
C THR A 87 -5.41 8.47 6.32
N ALA A 88 -6.60 7.87 6.29
CA ALA A 88 -7.61 8.22 5.30
C ALA A 88 -8.14 9.66 5.50
N GLY A 89 -8.08 10.18 6.74
CA GLY A 89 -8.34 11.59 7.05
C GLY A 89 -7.33 12.53 6.38
N ASP A 90 -6.03 12.19 6.43
CA ASP A 90 -4.98 12.95 5.75
C ASP A 90 -5.15 12.91 4.23
N LEU A 91 -5.52 11.77 3.67
CA LEU A 91 -5.82 11.66 2.25
C LEU A 91 -7.00 12.56 1.86
N ALA A 92 -8.09 12.53 2.63
CA ALA A 92 -9.25 13.39 2.39
C ALA A 92 -8.89 14.88 2.46
N ALA A 93 -8.09 15.28 3.45
CA ALA A 93 -7.60 16.66 3.57
C ALA A 93 -6.71 17.04 2.37
N THR A 94 -5.80 16.16 1.97
CA THR A 94 -4.90 16.39 0.83
C THR A 94 -5.69 16.55 -0.48
N MET A 95 -6.69 15.70 -0.71
CA MET A 95 -7.58 15.81 -1.87
C MET A 95 -8.45 17.08 -1.82
N SER A 96 -8.80 17.56 -0.62
CA SER A 96 -9.56 18.81 -0.47
C SER A 96 -8.70 20.04 -0.78
N LEU A 97 -7.41 20.01 -0.46
CA LEU A 97 -6.46 21.09 -0.76
C LEU A 97 -6.03 21.07 -2.24
N ASN A 98 -5.84 19.88 -2.80
CA ASN A 98 -5.55 19.69 -4.21
C ASN A 98 -6.73 18.97 -4.88
N VAL A 99 -7.72 19.77 -5.29
CA VAL A 99 -8.95 19.28 -5.93
C VAL A 99 -8.73 18.54 -7.25
N ASP A 100 -7.51 18.61 -7.81
CA ASP A 100 -7.12 17.92 -9.03
C ASP A 100 -6.33 16.62 -8.77
N LEU A 101 -5.98 16.34 -7.51
CA LEU A 101 -5.21 15.17 -7.12
C LEU A 101 -5.91 13.89 -7.54
N LYS A 102 -5.30 13.16 -8.47
CA LYS A 102 -5.74 11.83 -8.88
C LYS A 102 -5.15 10.77 -7.94
N VAL A 103 -6.01 9.87 -7.46
CA VAL A 103 -5.64 8.79 -6.54
C VAL A 103 -6.06 7.47 -7.16
N PHE A 104 -5.14 6.51 -7.19
CA PHE A 104 -5.39 5.15 -7.67
C PHE A 104 -4.98 4.13 -6.62
N SER A 105 -5.93 3.31 -6.20
CA SER A 105 -5.70 2.18 -5.30
C SER A 105 -5.60 0.88 -6.11
N ALA A 106 -4.43 0.23 -6.10
CA ALA A 106 -4.22 -1.06 -6.76
C ALA A 106 -4.40 -2.20 -5.76
N ASN A 107 -5.34 -3.12 -6.01
CA ASN A 107 -5.76 -4.13 -5.05
C ASN A 107 -5.64 -5.54 -5.64
N GLY A 108 -5.01 -6.46 -4.90
CA GLY A 108 -5.00 -7.88 -5.23
C GLY A 108 -6.23 -8.61 -4.67
N TYR A 109 -6.91 -9.43 -5.47
CA TYR A 109 -8.05 -10.24 -4.98
C TYR A 109 -7.66 -11.27 -3.90
N TYR A 110 -6.39 -11.67 -3.87
CA TYR A 110 -5.87 -12.69 -2.95
C TYR A 110 -4.89 -12.08 -1.93
N ASP A 111 -4.98 -10.77 -1.69
CA ASP A 111 -4.19 -10.09 -0.67
C ASP A 111 -4.77 -10.38 0.71
N PHE A 112 -3.96 -11.06 1.53
CA PHE A 112 -4.28 -11.37 2.93
C PHE A 112 -3.59 -10.43 3.94
N VAL A 113 -2.68 -9.55 3.48
CA VAL A 113 -2.02 -8.54 4.30
C VAL A 113 -2.93 -7.32 4.47
N THR A 114 -3.53 -6.87 3.37
CA THR A 114 -4.53 -5.79 3.35
C THR A 114 -5.80 -6.33 2.70
N PRO A 115 -6.78 -6.84 3.48
CA PRO A 115 -7.99 -7.44 2.93
C PRO A 115 -8.67 -6.49 1.94
N PHE A 116 -8.85 -6.95 0.70
CA PHE A 116 -9.21 -6.11 -0.46
C PHE A 116 -10.36 -5.13 -0.20
N TYR A 117 -11.37 -5.56 0.58
CA TYR A 117 -12.57 -4.76 0.82
C TYR A 117 -12.39 -3.73 1.93
N GLN A 118 -11.48 -3.97 2.89
CA GLN A 118 -11.25 -3.04 3.99
C GLN A 118 -10.72 -1.70 3.46
N THR A 119 -9.76 -1.72 2.53
CA THR A 119 -9.27 -0.50 1.87
C THR A 119 -10.39 0.28 1.20
N MET A 120 -11.33 -0.40 0.54
CA MET A 120 -12.48 0.25 -0.09
C MET A 120 -13.45 0.83 0.93
N LEU A 121 -13.64 0.19 2.08
CA LEU A 121 -14.44 0.72 3.18
C LEU A 121 -13.80 1.98 3.75
N ASP A 122 -12.49 1.98 4.00
CA ASP A 122 -11.75 3.11 4.55
C ASP A 122 -11.80 4.32 3.61
N LEU A 123 -11.53 4.09 2.32
CA LEU A 123 -11.62 5.13 1.28
C LEU A 123 -13.06 5.65 1.09
N LYS A 124 -14.07 4.79 1.26
CA LYS A 124 -15.46 5.23 1.21
C LYS A 124 -15.83 6.05 2.44
N ALA A 125 -15.33 5.70 3.62
CA ALA A 125 -15.63 6.33 4.90
C ALA A 125 -14.81 7.59 5.19
N MET A 126 -13.74 7.85 4.42
CA MET A 126 -12.91 9.04 4.62
C MET A 126 -13.72 10.33 4.52
N PRO A 127 -13.37 11.38 5.30
CA PRO A 127 -14.16 12.60 5.43
C PRO A 127 -14.02 13.57 4.23
N LEU A 128 -14.03 13.04 3.00
CA LEU A 128 -14.07 13.83 1.78
C LEU A 128 -15.53 14.00 1.34
N LEU A 129 -16.08 15.20 1.52
CA LEU A 129 -17.50 15.48 1.30
C LEU A 129 -17.84 15.86 -0.15
N ASP A 130 -16.89 16.46 -0.86
CA ASP A 130 -17.11 16.90 -2.24
C ASP A 130 -17.19 15.71 -3.20
N ALA A 131 -18.34 15.59 -3.88
CA ALA A 131 -18.61 14.48 -4.80
C ALA A 131 -17.81 14.56 -6.10
N ASP A 132 -17.43 15.76 -6.55
CA ASP A 132 -16.64 15.97 -7.74
C ASP A 132 -15.18 15.63 -7.48
N VAL A 133 -14.62 16.08 -6.35
CA VAL A 133 -13.25 15.69 -5.93
C VAL A 133 -13.16 14.18 -5.71
N ARG A 134 -14.21 13.54 -5.17
CA ARG A 134 -14.28 12.09 -5.01
C ARG A 134 -14.13 11.31 -6.32
N LYS A 135 -14.49 11.89 -7.48
CA LYS A 135 -14.32 11.23 -8.80
C LYS A 135 -12.85 11.05 -9.17
N ASN A 136 -11.93 11.76 -8.50
CA ASN A 136 -10.51 11.58 -8.69
C ASN A 136 -9.94 10.34 -8.00
N LEU A 137 -10.72 9.69 -7.12
CA LEU A 137 -10.37 8.42 -6.52
C LEU A 137 -10.82 7.26 -7.43
N SER A 138 -9.89 6.38 -7.74
CA SER A 138 -10.12 5.19 -8.55
C SER A 138 -9.47 3.97 -7.92
N ALA A 139 -9.98 2.78 -8.25
CA ALA A 139 -9.44 1.52 -7.76
C ALA A 139 -9.35 0.50 -8.90
N GLY A 140 -8.24 -0.24 -8.94
CA GLY A 140 -8.03 -1.39 -9.81
C GLY A 140 -7.97 -2.68 -9.00
N PHE A 141 -8.49 -3.76 -9.58
CA PHE A 141 -8.55 -5.07 -8.95
C PHE A 141 -7.92 -6.13 -9.84
N TYR A 142 -6.96 -6.85 -9.29
CA TYR A 142 -6.09 -7.74 -10.06
C TYR A 142 -6.13 -9.17 -9.49
N PRO A 143 -6.07 -10.22 -10.34
CA PRO A 143 -5.97 -11.60 -9.90
C PRO A 143 -4.57 -11.93 -9.35
N SER A 144 -4.17 -11.25 -8.28
CA SER A 144 -2.87 -11.30 -7.62
C SER A 144 -3.00 -11.28 -6.08
N GLY A 145 -1.90 -11.56 -5.38
CA GLY A 145 -1.75 -11.29 -3.94
C GLY A 145 -1.33 -9.84 -3.66
N HIS A 146 -0.73 -9.61 -2.49
CA HIS A 146 -0.37 -8.26 -2.00
C HIS A 146 0.49 -7.45 -2.98
N MET A 147 1.57 -8.06 -3.50
CA MET A 147 2.42 -7.42 -4.51
C MET A 147 1.91 -7.70 -5.91
N VAL A 148 0.92 -6.92 -6.34
CA VAL A 148 0.22 -7.03 -7.65
C VAL A 148 1.18 -7.24 -8.82
N TYR A 149 2.30 -6.52 -8.81
CA TYR A 149 3.29 -6.52 -9.89
C TYR A 149 4.10 -7.81 -10.02
N LEU A 150 4.00 -8.78 -9.11
CA LEU A 150 4.73 -10.05 -9.27
C LEU A 150 4.04 -11.00 -10.27
N ASP A 151 2.71 -11.01 -10.28
CA ASP A 151 1.94 -11.72 -11.28
C ASP A 151 2.09 -11.04 -12.67
N GLY A 152 2.30 -11.83 -13.71
CA GLY A 152 2.66 -11.31 -15.04
C GLY A 152 1.50 -10.57 -15.73
N GLY A 153 0.30 -11.14 -15.67
CA GLY A 153 -0.90 -10.53 -16.25
C GLY A 153 -1.30 -9.28 -15.47
N SER A 154 -1.32 -9.38 -14.15
CA SER A 154 -1.64 -8.29 -13.24
C SER A 154 -0.64 -7.13 -13.36
N ARG A 155 0.66 -7.41 -13.46
CA ARG A 155 1.68 -6.37 -13.72
C ARG A 155 1.44 -5.62 -15.03
N THR A 156 1.06 -6.33 -16.08
CA THR A 156 0.79 -5.72 -17.39
C THR A 156 -0.45 -4.82 -17.33
N ALA A 157 -1.51 -5.30 -16.69
CA ALA A 157 -2.72 -4.51 -16.47
C ALA A 157 -2.44 -3.29 -15.59
N LEU A 158 -1.76 -3.47 -14.46
CA LEU A 158 -1.36 -2.39 -13.55
C LEU A 158 -0.54 -1.32 -14.25
N LYS A 159 0.43 -1.71 -15.09
CA LYS A 159 1.19 -0.74 -15.89
C LYS A 159 0.29 0.10 -16.80
N ALA A 160 -0.71 -0.52 -17.43
CA ALA A 160 -1.64 0.19 -18.30
C ALA A 160 -2.56 1.14 -17.51
N ASP A 161 -3.01 0.75 -16.32
CA ASP A 161 -3.77 1.63 -15.42
C ASP A 161 -2.94 2.82 -14.93
N LEU A 162 -1.69 2.59 -14.54
CA LEU A 162 -0.78 3.66 -14.13
C LEU A 162 -0.47 4.63 -15.28
N ALA A 163 -0.28 4.12 -16.50
CA ALA A 163 -0.11 4.98 -17.67
C ALA A 163 -1.33 5.91 -17.86
N ARG A 164 -2.55 5.36 -17.78
CA ARG A 164 -3.78 6.18 -17.84
C ARG A 164 -3.88 7.20 -16.71
N LEU A 165 -3.49 6.83 -15.49
CA LEU A 165 -3.46 7.74 -14.35
C LEU A 165 -2.51 8.91 -14.62
N TYR A 166 -1.29 8.63 -15.07
CA TYR A 166 -0.29 9.66 -15.36
C TYR A 166 -0.71 10.56 -16.53
N ASP A 167 -1.28 9.99 -17.58
CA ASP A 167 -1.81 10.77 -18.70
C ASP A 167 -2.92 11.71 -18.20
N ALA A 168 -3.88 11.19 -17.43
CA ALA A 168 -4.98 12.00 -16.88
C ALA A 168 -4.50 13.10 -15.92
N ALA A 169 -3.44 12.84 -15.14
CA ALA A 169 -2.89 13.81 -14.20
C ALA A 169 -2.02 14.89 -14.87
N THR A 170 -1.41 14.60 -16.02
CA THR A 170 -0.43 15.50 -16.66
C THR A 170 -0.98 16.24 -17.89
N THR A 171 -2.04 15.73 -18.52
CA THR A 171 -2.66 16.36 -19.70
C THR A 171 -3.70 17.43 -19.34
N ASP A 172 -4.17 17.47 -18.08
CA ASP A 172 -4.99 18.58 -17.59
C ASP A 172 -4.11 19.81 -17.31
N HIS A 173 -3.87 20.59 -18.36
CA HIS A 173 -3.01 21.78 -18.28
C HIS A 173 -3.52 22.84 -17.29
N GLN A 174 -4.84 22.91 -17.05
CA GLN A 174 -5.41 23.85 -16.09
C GLN A 174 -5.13 23.40 -14.66
N ALA A 175 -5.31 22.11 -14.37
CA ALA A 175 -4.91 21.51 -13.09
C ALA A 175 -3.41 21.68 -12.82
N VAL A 176 -2.57 21.35 -13.81
CA VAL A 176 -1.10 21.47 -13.68
C VAL A 176 -0.68 22.92 -13.44
N ALA A 177 -1.34 23.90 -14.06
CA ALA A 177 -1.05 25.31 -13.86
C ALA A 177 -1.35 25.77 -12.41
N ARG A 178 -2.41 25.25 -11.77
CA ARG A 178 -2.77 25.59 -10.38
C ARG A 178 -1.74 25.12 -9.35
N ILE A 179 -0.96 24.09 -9.66
CA ILE A 179 0.06 23.53 -8.75
C ILE A 179 1.39 24.30 -8.86
N ARG A 180 1.64 24.97 -10.00
CA ARG A 180 2.92 25.64 -10.30
C ARG A 180 2.98 27.11 -9.90
N MET A 181 1.86 27.70 -9.46
CA MET A 181 1.80 29.07 -8.93
C MET A 181 1.96 29.04 -7.41
#